data_AF-A0A5C7LIX9-F1
#
_entry.id   AF-A0A5C7LIX9-F1
#
_cell.length_a   1.000
_cell.length_b   1.000
_cell.length_c   1.000
_cell.angle_alpha   90.00
_cell.angle_beta   90.00
_cell.angle_gamma   90.00
#
_symmetry.space_group_name_H-M   'P 1'
#
loop_
_entity.id
_entity.type
_entity.pdbx_description
1 polymer ?
#
loop_
_entity_poly.entity_id
_entity_poly.type
_entity_poly.pdbx_seq_one_letter_code
_entity_poly.pdbx_strand_id
1 'polypeptide(L)'
;MTTAQVAVELGFAESTVIKLAAQLGGYRSSARGPYRFPRATVQAYKGKEAELRKPNATIQALAKEVADLTALGIERENRFSYELQKLTRRLETLEKRSTTVQLERIAA
;
A
#
# COMPACT_ATOMS: atom_id res chain seq x y z
N MET A 1 -25.71 24.56 3.94
CA MET A 1 -24.36 24.97 3.49
C MET A 1 -24.22 24.76 1.98
N THR A 2 -23.48 25.61 1.29
CA THR A 2 -23.12 25.47 -0.13
C THR A 2 -21.91 24.54 -0.31
N THR A 3 -21.63 24.07 -1.53
CA THR A 3 -20.41 23.29 -1.83
C THR A 3 -19.14 24.01 -1.41
N ALA A 4 -19.01 25.30 -1.75
CA ALA A 4 -17.88 26.14 -1.36
C ALA A 4 -17.70 26.24 0.16
N GLN A 5 -18.80 26.40 0.92
CA GLN A 5 -18.73 26.46 2.38
C GLN A 5 -18.26 25.13 2.98
N VAL A 6 -18.74 24.00 2.47
CA VAL A 6 -18.33 22.67 2.94
C VAL A 6 -16.88 22.36 2.53
N ALA A 7 -16.46 22.79 1.34
CA ALA A 7 -15.09 22.67 0.86
C ALA A 7 -14.11 23.37 1.80
N VAL A 8 -14.43 24.60 2.24
CA VAL A 8 -13.64 25.32 3.23
C VAL A 8 -13.68 24.66 4.60
N GLU A 9 -14.85 24.23 5.07
CA GLU A 9 -15.02 23.64 6.41
C GLU A 9 -14.25 22.32 6.58
N LEU A 10 -14.22 21.48 5.54
CA LEU A 10 -13.59 20.16 5.56
C LEU A 10 -12.24 20.12 4.83
N GLY A 11 -11.74 21.25 4.30
CA GLY A 11 -10.48 21.32 3.57
C GLY A 11 -10.44 20.46 2.30
N PHE A 12 -11.55 20.37 1.57
CA PHE A 12 -11.67 19.62 0.32
C PHE A 12 -11.85 20.56 -0.88
N ALA A 13 -11.49 20.10 -2.07
CA ALA A 13 -11.92 20.75 -3.31
C ALA A 13 -13.44 20.60 -3.49
N GLU A 14 -14.11 21.60 -4.09
CA GLU A 14 -15.56 21.54 -4.33
C GLU A 14 -15.98 20.33 -5.17
N SER A 15 -15.17 19.93 -6.15
CA SER A 15 -15.41 18.73 -6.95
C SER A 15 -15.43 17.45 -6.12
N THR A 16 -14.60 17.37 -5.08
CA THR A 16 -14.59 16.27 -4.11
C THR A 16 -15.84 16.32 -3.23
N VAL A 17 -16.25 17.50 -2.75
CA VAL A 17 -17.49 17.67 -1.98
C VAL A 17 -18.72 17.20 -2.78
N ILE A 18 -18.76 17.47 -4.08
CA ILE A 18 -19.83 16.98 -4.97
C ILE A 18 -19.83 15.44 -5.04
N LYS A 19 -18.66 14.80 -5.15
CA LYS A 19 -18.55 13.33 -5.14
C LYS A 19 -18.97 12.73 -3.79
N LEU A 20 -18.70 13.44 -2.70
CA LEU A 20 -19.09 13.07 -1.34
C LEU A 20 -20.53 13.45 -0.99
N ALA A 21 -21.32 13.97 -1.93
CA ALA A 21 -22.65 14.51 -1.64
C ALA A 21 -23.56 13.50 -0.95
N ALA A 22 -23.58 12.24 -1.40
CA ALA A 22 -24.38 11.20 -0.75
C ALA A 22 -23.96 10.94 0.71
N GLN A 23 -22.67 10.98 1.02
CA GLN A 23 -22.13 10.71 2.36
C GLN A 23 -22.34 11.89 3.33
N LEU A 24 -22.32 13.12 2.81
CA LEU A 24 -22.50 14.35 3.57
C LEU A 24 -23.99 14.76 3.71
N GLY A 25 -24.93 13.93 3.24
CA GLY A 25 -26.36 14.26 3.23
C GLY A 25 -26.71 15.39 2.26
N GLY A 26 -25.91 15.58 1.22
CA GLY A 26 -26.09 16.59 0.19
C GLY A 26 -27.32 16.32 -0.65
N TYR A 27 -28.15 17.35 -0.84
CA TYR A 27 -29.36 17.30 -1.66
C TYR A 27 -29.39 18.46 -2.65
N ARG A 28 -30.18 18.34 -3.71
CA ARG A 28 -30.43 19.40 -4.70
C ARG A 28 -31.91 19.41 -5.05
N SER A 29 -32.47 20.60 -5.23
CA SER A 29 -33.89 20.77 -5.59
C SER A 29 -34.21 20.42 -7.04
N SER A 30 -33.20 20.33 -7.91
CA SER A 30 -33.34 19.93 -9.30
C SER A 30 -32.06 19.25 -9.81
N ALA A 31 -32.15 18.51 -10.92
CA ALA A 31 -31.01 17.76 -11.47
C ALA A 31 -29.81 18.66 -11.85
N ARG A 32 -30.05 19.92 -12.21
CA ARG A 32 -29.03 20.93 -12.53
C ARG A 32 -28.84 21.97 -11.41
N GLY A 33 -29.54 21.83 -10.29
CA GLY A 33 -29.47 22.76 -9.18
C GLY A 33 -28.21 22.58 -8.33
N PRO A 34 -27.79 23.61 -7.59
CA PRO A 34 -26.64 23.52 -6.71
C PRO A 34 -26.91 22.58 -5.54
N TYR A 35 -25.88 21.86 -5.09
CA TYR A 35 -25.99 21.07 -3.87
C TYR A 35 -26.13 21.95 -2.62
N ARG A 36 -26.88 21.44 -1.67
CA ARG A 36 -27.07 21.98 -0.33
C ARG A 36 -26.83 20.88 0.69
N PHE A 37 -26.18 21.24 1.78
CA PHE A 37 -25.74 20.31 2.82
C PHE A 37 -26.26 20.74 4.20
N PRO A 38 -26.75 19.81 5.03
CA PRO A 38 -27.05 20.09 6.43
C PRO A 38 -25.78 20.43 7.20
N ARG A 39 -25.80 21.53 7.96
CA ARG A 39 -24.63 21.99 8.72
C ARG A 39 -24.19 20.99 9.79
N ALA A 40 -25.15 20.41 10.50
CA ALA A 40 -24.89 19.43 11.56
C ALA A 40 -24.16 18.19 11.01
N THR A 41 -24.59 17.67 9.86
CA THR A 41 -23.95 16.52 9.21
C THR A 41 -22.53 16.84 8.78
N VAL A 42 -22.30 17.99 8.15
CA VAL A 42 -20.96 18.42 7.74
C VAL A 42 -20.04 18.59 8.95
N GLN A 43 -20.51 19.21 10.03
CA GLN A 43 -19.74 19.41 11.25
C GLN A 43 -19.41 18.11 11.97
N ALA A 44 -20.26 17.08 11.87
CA ALA A 44 -19.97 15.77 12.45
C ALA A 44 -18.75 15.08 11.80
N TYR A 45 -18.40 15.48 10.57
CA TYR A 45 -17.21 14.98 9.86
C TYR A 45 -15.97 15.86 10.03
N LYS A 46 -16.06 16.97 10.75
CA LYS A 46 -14.92 17.83 11.05
C LYS A 46 -13.95 17.09 11.97
N GLY A 47 -12.69 16.97 11.58
CA GLY A 47 -11.68 16.13 12.24
C GLY A 47 -11.75 14.64 11.86
N LYS A 48 -12.70 14.23 11.01
CA LYS A 48 -12.85 12.86 10.49
C LYS A 48 -12.69 12.82 8.96
N GLU A 49 -11.93 13.76 8.40
CA GLU A 49 -11.73 13.90 6.96
C GLU A 49 -11.08 12.65 6.34
N ALA A 50 -10.28 11.91 7.13
CA ALA A 50 -9.70 10.64 6.71
C ALA A 50 -10.76 9.57 6.41
N GLU A 51 -11.89 9.56 7.12
CA GLU A 51 -13.00 8.63 6.89
C GLU A 51 -13.73 8.94 5.57
N LEU A 52 -13.80 10.23 5.21
CA LEU A 52 -14.36 10.69 3.94
C LEU A 52 -13.40 10.47 2.77
N ARG A 53 -12.09 10.47 3.03
CA ARG A 53 -11.05 10.07 2.07
C ARG A 53 -10.99 8.55 2.00
N LYS A 54 -12.07 7.90 1.56
CA LYS A 54 -11.95 6.52 1.09
C LYS A 54 -10.99 6.51 -0.10
N PRO A 55 -9.88 5.76 -0.07
CA PRO A 55 -9.03 5.63 -1.23
C PRO A 55 -9.89 5.10 -2.38
N ASN A 56 -9.76 5.71 -3.57
CA ASN A 56 -10.41 5.22 -4.78
C ASN A 56 -10.16 3.70 -4.88
N ALA A 57 -11.15 2.91 -5.31
CA ALA A 57 -11.01 1.46 -5.43
C ALA A 57 -9.75 1.08 -6.22
N THR A 58 -9.36 1.90 -7.19
CA THR A 58 -8.09 1.82 -7.92
C THR A 58 -6.86 1.93 -7.02
N ILE A 59 -6.83 2.89 -6.08
CA ILE A 59 -5.70 3.05 -5.14
C ILE A 59 -5.62 1.86 -4.18
N GLN A 60 -6.75 1.33 -3.73
CA GLN A 60 -6.75 0.12 -2.90
C GLN A 60 -6.25 -1.10 -3.65
N ALA A 61 -6.65 -1.25 -4.92
CA ALA A 61 -6.16 -2.31 -5.80
C ALA A 61 -4.64 -2.19 -6.02
N LEU A 62 -4.14 -0.99 -6.35
CA LEU A 62 -2.71 -0.72 -6.49
C LEU A 62 -1.93 -1.01 -5.19
N ALA A 63 -2.46 -0.60 -4.04
CA ALA A 63 -1.81 -0.88 -2.75
C ALA A 63 -1.70 -2.39 -2.49
N LYS A 64 -2.73 -3.16 -2.86
CA LYS A 64 -2.71 -4.62 -2.76
C LYS A 64 -1.70 -5.24 -3.73
N GLU A 65 -1.67 -4.82 -4.99
CA GLU A 65 -0.71 -5.31 -5.98
C GLU A 65 0.75 -5.05 -5.55
N VAL A 66 1.04 -3.86 -4.99
CA VAL A 66 2.37 -3.57 -4.44
C VAL A 66 2.70 -4.49 -3.28
N ALA A 67 1.76 -4.72 -2.36
CA ALA A 67 1.96 -5.64 -1.24
C ALA A 67 2.28 -7.07 -1.71
N ASP A 68 1.53 -7.57 -2.69
CA ASP A 68 1.72 -8.89 -3.29
C ASP A 68 3.10 -9.00 -3.98
N LEU A 69 3.54 -7.96 -4.69
CA LEU A 69 4.87 -7.91 -5.32
C LEU A 69 6.00 -7.90 -4.28
N THR A 70 5.86 -7.15 -3.18
CA THR A 70 6.86 -7.18 -2.10
C THR A 70 6.95 -8.55 -1.45
N ALA A 71 5.82 -9.24 -1.25
CA ALA A 71 5.82 -10.59 -0.69
C ALA A 71 6.56 -11.59 -1.61
N LEU A 72 6.29 -11.53 -2.92
CA LEU A 72 7.00 -12.35 -3.91
C LEU A 72 8.50 -12.05 -3.96
N GLY A 73 8.89 -10.78 -3.79
CA GLY A 73 10.29 -10.37 -3.71
C GLY A 73 11.01 -11.01 -2.52
N ILE A 74 10.40 -10.93 -1.33
CA ILE A 74 10.95 -11.52 -0.10
C ILE A 74 11.06 -13.05 -0.22
N GLU A 75 10.06 -13.73 -0.77
CA GLU A 75 10.12 -15.18 -0.98
C GLU A 75 11.27 -15.57 -1.91
N ARG A 76 11.48 -14.82 -3.00
CA ARG A 76 12.56 -15.08 -3.95
C ARG A 76 13.94 -14.86 -3.31
N GLU A 77 14.10 -13.80 -2.53
CA GLU A 77 15.34 -13.50 -1.81
C GLU A 77 15.69 -14.58 -0.78
N ASN A 78 14.68 -15.06 -0.03
CA ASN A 78 14.84 -16.16 0.92
C ASN A 78 15.28 -17.46 0.22
N ARG A 79 14.68 -17.79 -0.94
CA ARG A 79 15.10 -18.95 -1.73
C ARG A 79 16.54 -18.83 -2.23
N PHE A 80 16.93 -17.66 -2.73
CA PHE A 80 18.30 -17.43 -3.17
C PHE A 80 19.30 -17.51 -2.02
N SER A 81 18.97 -16.95 -0.88
CA SER A 81 19.81 -17.03 0.32
C SER A 81 20.00 -18.48 0.76
N TYR A 82 18.95 -19.29 0.73
CA TYR A 82 19.01 -20.72 1.04
C TYR A 82 19.88 -21.51 0.06
N GLU A 83 19.70 -21.32 -1.25
CA GLU A 83 20.52 -22.00 -2.26
C GLU A 83 21.99 -21.55 -2.22
N LEU A 84 22.25 -20.26 -1.93
CA LEU A 84 23.60 -19.76 -1.70
C LEU A 84 24.26 -20.45 -0.50
N GLN A 85 23.58 -20.51 0.65
CA GLN A 85 24.10 -21.22 1.82
C GLN A 85 24.42 -22.69 1.52
N LYS A 86 23.55 -23.36 0.74
CA LYS A 86 23.75 -24.75 0.33
C LYS A 86 24.96 -24.90 -0.60
N LEU A 87 25.16 -23.98 -1.54
CA LEU A 87 26.34 -23.94 -2.40
C LEU A 87 27.61 -23.67 -1.61
N THR A 88 27.61 -22.71 -0.67
CA THR A 88 28.75 -22.41 0.20
C THR A 88 29.16 -23.65 1.01
N ARG A 89 28.21 -24.35 1.65
CA ARG A 89 28.52 -25.59 2.39
C ARG A 89 29.11 -26.69 1.49
N ARG A 90 28.63 -26.80 0.24
CA ARG A 90 29.18 -27.75 -0.74
C ARG A 90 30.61 -27.39 -1.12
N LEU A 91 30.88 -26.11 -1.38
CA LEU A 91 32.23 -25.61 -1.68
C LEU A 91 33.19 -25.87 -0.52
N GLU A 92 32.84 -25.50 0.70
CA GLU A 92 33.65 -25.76 1.90
C GLU A 92 33.96 -27.27 2.07
N THR A 93 32.99 -28.13 1.75
CA THR A 93 33.19 -29.59 1.81
C THR A 93 34.19 -30.07 0.75
N LEU A 94 34.10 -29.54 -0.47
CA LEU A 94 35.02 -29.88 -1.56
C LEU A 94 36.42 -29.34 -1.30
N GLU A 95 36.56 -28.13 -0.78
CA GLU A 95 37.84 -27.54 -0.39
C GLU A 95 38.52 -28.39 0.68
N LYS A 96 37.80 -28.78 1.74
CA LYS A 96 38.33 -29.68 2.78
C LYS A 96 38.84 -30.99 2.21
N ARG A 97 38.06 -31.62 1.30
CA ARG A 97 38.46 -32.87 0.63
C ARG A 97 39.70 -32.69 -0.26
N SER A 98 39.79 -31.56 -0.98
CA SER A 98 40.96 -31.24 -1.80
C SER A 98 42.21 -31.10 -0.94
N THR A 99 42.12 -30.38 0.18
CA THR A 99 43.25 -30.21 1.11
C THR A 99 43.70 -31.52 1.76
N THR A 100 42.78 -32.42 2.15
CA THR A 100 43.19 -33.74 2.67
C THR A 100 43.92 -34.57 1.63
N VAL A 101 43.43 -34.60 0.38
CA VAL A 101 44.10 -35.31 -0.72
C VAL A 101 45.49 -34.73 -1.01
N GLN A 102 45.66 -33.41 -0.91
CA GLN A 102 46.97 -32.77 -1.07
C GLN A 102 47.94 -33.15 0.07
N LEU A 103 47.47 -33.19 1.32
CA LEU A 103 48.29 -33.58 2.48
C LEU A 103 48.72 -35.05 2.42
N GLU A 104 47.83 -35.95 2.00
CA GLU A 104 48.16 -37.38 1.81
C GLU A 104 49.23 -37.61 0.74
N ARG A 105 49.26 -36.79 -0.33
CA ARG A 105 50.28 -36.87 -1.39
C ARG A 105 51.65 -36.37 -0.98
N ILE A 106 51.75 -35.51 0.05
CA ILE A 106 53.04 -34.99 0.55
C ILE A 106 53.63 -35.94 1.60
N ALA A 107 52.80 -36.71 2.30
CA ALA A 107 53.21 -37.64 3.34
C ALA A 107 53.60 -39.05 2.82
N ALA A 108 53.38 -39.34 1.54
CA ALA A 108 53.72 -40.60 0.86
C ALA A 108 54.99 -40.45 0.02
#